data_AF-A0A8B9LJ69-F1
#
_entry.id   AF-A0A8B9LJ69-F1
#
_cell.length_a   1.000
_cell.length_b   1.000
_cell.length_c   1.000
_cell.angle_alpha   90.00
_cell.angle_beta   90.00
_cell.angle_gamma   90.00
#
_symmetry.space_group_name_H-M   'P 1'
#
loop_
_entity.id
_entity.type
_entity.pdbx_description
1 polymer ?
#
loop_
_entity_poly.entity_id
_entity_poly.type
_entity_poly.pdbx_seq_one_letter_code
_entity_poly.pdbx_strand_id
1 'polypeptide(L)'
;MYYRCSDEFGGRATKPRFLEQLQSYLKSELTALDTLSPKLQERKLQVYQEVFDSLIEEFTTYKPLLSTIKNEYDITLAYLQEQIRELKPLRSQLVLLSEQCDKKVLELRKNERAEIRALKQERQHFQQVIEGMREQQRALETQVYHLQEELAAQYLQYRDECDARKLLIAKISKVQSEDPVTVKLALKVCREDLTRAQVELNRLHAEYGEVVPHRDWENLDHMYKENLLQVSLQKDNLQRELDVFQKASTPRPHWEQCADVLGGRERWSEIFEGQSSKKRLEVLLEELNSMGMEQKDFFPGMGTSSNVPIYLRYEGQLKNLRLNKADVVRIIKDIWREKAFEDEKEFLHQYMQRQYGGQAGEWIYSLMHCINCNLKDDFISLFYDILTDKVGVST
;
A
#
# COMPACT_ATOMS: atom_id res chain seq x y z
N MET A 1 11.17 57.11 39.03
CA MET A 1 10.69 58.15 39.95
C MET A 1 11.30 57.90 41.31
N TYR A 2 12.27 58.71 41.70
CA TYR A 2 12.88 58.67 43.04
C TYR A 2 12.08 59.59 43.96
N TYR A 3 11.34 59.02 44.90
CA TYR A 3 10.82 59.78 46.03
C TYR A 3 11.84 59.77 47.16
N ARG A 4 12.37 60.97 47.46
CA ARG A 4 13.02 61.31 48.73
C ARG A 4 12.09 60.91 49.87
N CYS A 5 12.60 60.18 50.85
CA CYS A 5 12.04 60.16 52.20
C CYS A 5 13.09 60.76 53.12
N SER A 6 12.66 61.73 53.90
CA SER A 6 13.47 62.73 54.59
C SER A 6 14.31 62.14 55.72
N ASP A 7 15.54 62.64 55.79
CA ASP A 7 16.41 62.60 56.96
C ASP A 7 15.73 63.34 58.14
N GLU A 8 15.07 62.61 59.03
CA GLU A 8 14.84 63.05 60.40
C GLU A 8 14.89 61.82 61.30
N PHE A 9 16.01 61.61 62.00
CA PHE A 9 16.18 60.98 63.33
C PHE A 9 17.68 60.66 63.55
N GLY A 10 18.51 61.71 63.51
CA GLY A 10 19.94 61.62 63.80
C GLY A 10 20.28 61.86 65.27
N GLY A 11 19.72 61.06 66.18
CA GLY A 11 20.25 60.93 67.53
C GLY A 11 21.43 59.96 67.50
N ARG A 12 22.64 60.39 67.90
CA ARG A 12 23.82 59.52 68.08
C ARG A 12 23.55 58.50 69.19
N ALA A 13 22.83 57.43 68.89
CA ALA A 13 22.82 56.23 69.70
C ALA A 13 24.08 55.44 69.36
N THR A 14 24.96 55.23 70.33
CA THR A 14 26.04 54.23 70.23
C THR A 14 25.45 52.94 69.70
N LYS A 15 26.04 52.38 68.64
CA LYS A 15 25.57 51.12 68.05
C LYS A 15 25.44 50.07 69.16
N PRO A 16 24.31 49.37 69.26
CA PRO A 16 24.17 48.30 70.24
C PRO A 16 25.25 47.24 70.00
N ARG A 17 25.96 46.83 71.06
CA ARG A 17 27.08 45.86 70.99
C ARG A 17 26.72 44.60 70.22
N PHE A 18 25.47 44.16 70.33
CA PHE A 18 24.93 43.01 69.61
C PHE A 18 24.96 43.18 68.08
N LEU A 19 24.61 44.36 67.57
CA LEU A 19 24.65 44.66 66.13
C LEU A 19 26.09 44.71 65.59
N GLU A 20 27.06 45.12 66.41
CA GLU A 20 28.48 45.10 66.04
C GLU A 20 29.02 43.67 65.97
N GLN A 21 28.58 42.78 66.86
CA GLN A 21 28.93 41.36 66.86
C GLN A 21 28.34 40.60 65.66
N LEU A 22 27.08 40.86 65.30
CA LEU A 22 26.47 40.26 64.10
C LEU A 22 27.13 40.78 62.81
N GLN A 23 27.50 42.06 62.75
CA GLN A 23 28.19 42.64 61.60
C GLN A 23 29.62 42.13 61.45
N SER A 24 30.34 41.89 62.55
CA SER A 24 31.68 41.31 62.49
C SER A 24 31.63 39.83 62.09
N TYR A 25 30.69 39.05 62.65
CA TYR A 25 30.44 37.65 62.28
C TYR A 25 30.07 37.50 60.79
N LEU A 26 29.11 38.30 60.30
CA LEU A 26 28.72 38.31 58.89
C LEU A 26 29.90 38.63 57.98
N LYS A 27 30.74 39.61 58.34
CA LYS A 27 31.92 39.96 57.54
C LYS A 27 32.97 38.86 57.54
N SER A 28 33.28 38.26 58.69
CA SER A 28 34.28 37.20 58.79
C SER A 28 33.87 35.95 58.02
N GLU A 29 32.60 35.53 58.15
CA GLU A 29 32.07 34.37 57.44
C GLU A 29 31.99 34.60 55.93
N LEU A 30 31.54 35.78 55.49
CA LEU A 30 31.52 36.12 54.05
C LEU A 30 32.92 36.20 53.42
N THR A 31 33.95 36.62 54.18
CA THR A 31 35.34 36.61 53.70
C THR A 31 35.98 35.22 53.71
N ALA A 32 35.46 34.29 54.53
CA ALA A 32 35.93 32.91 54.59
C ALA A 32 35.34 32.03 53.46
N LEU A 33 34.30 32.50 52.76
CA LEU A 33 33.68 31.76 51.66
C LEU A 33 34.55 31.75 50.40
N ASP A 34 34.80 30.55 49.88
CA ASP A 34 35.51 30.33 48.62
C ASP A 34 34.69 30.80 47.40
N THR A 35 35.22 31.79 46.68
CA THR A 35 34.56 32.47 45.56
C THR A 35 34.39 31.60 44.31
N LEU A 36 35.11 30.48 44.23
CA LEU A 36 35.06 29.58 43.07
C LEU A 36 34.05 28.43 43.24
N SER A 37 33.40 28.32 44.40
CA SER A 37 32.47 27.23 44.67
C SER A 37 31.15 27.38 43.90
N PRO A 38 30.65 26.34 43.21
CA PRO A 38 29.34 26.36 42.56
C PRO A 38 28.18 26.48 43.56
N LYS A 39 28.43 26.22 44.85
CA LYS A 39 27.48 26.42 45.96
C LYS A 39 27.68 27.74 46.70
N LEU A 40 28.46 28.67 46.14
CA LEU A 40 28.76 29.95 46.79
C LEU A 40 27.47 30.72 47.17
N GLN A 41 26.47 30.73 46.28
CA GLN A 41 25.22 31.45 46.54
C GLN A 41 24.38 30.77 47.64
N GLU A 42 24.36 29.43 47.68
CA GLU A 42 23.69 28.67 48.75
C GLU A 42 24.37 28.92 50.11
N ARG A 43 25.71 28.91 50.14
CA ARG A 43 26.47 29.19 51.37
C ARG A 43 26.36 30.64 51.82
N LYS A 44 26.36 31.61 50.90
CA LYS A 44 26.11 33.01 51.23
C LYS A 44 24.74 33.18 51.86
N LEU A 45 23.70 32.60 51.25
CA LEU A 45 22.34 32.65 51.77
C LEU A 45 22.25 32.05 53.19
N GLN A 46 22.95 30.94 53.43
CA GLN A 46 23.00 30.29 54.74
C GLN A 46 23.58 31.20 55.84
N VAL A 47 24.70 31.89 55.57
CA VAL A 47 25.30 32.85 56.52
C VAL A 47 24.33 34.01 56.81
N TYR A 48 23.62 34.50 55.80
CA TYR A 48 22.59 35.53 55.99
C TYR A 48 21.38 35.01 56.78
N GLN A 49 20.95 33.76 56.57
CA GLN A 49 19.88 33.12 57.34
C GLN A 49 20.25 32.99 58.82
N GLU A 50 21.46 32.52 59.15
CA GLU A 50 21.94 32.37 60.53
C GLU A 50 22.03 33.71 61.27
N VAL A 51 22.49 34.76 60.58
CA VAL A 51 22.55 36.13 61.12
C VAL A 51 21.15 36.69 61.33
N PHE A 52 20.22 36.41 60.41
CA PHE A 52 18.84 36.86 60.51
C PHE A 52 18.05 36.12 61.60
N ASP A 53 18.30 34.82 61.79
CA ASP A 53 17.75 34.03 62.90
C ASP A 53 18.25 34.58 64.25
N SER A 54 19.56 34.82 64.35
CA SER A 54 20.15 35.44 65.56
C SER A 54 19.55 36.82 65.84
N LEU A 55 19.28 37.62 64.80
CA LEU A 55 18.65 38.93 64.92
C LEU A 55 17.17 38.83 65.38
N ILE A 56 16.41 37.89 64.85
CA ILE A 56 15.00 37.68 65.21
C ILE A 56 14.87 37.20 66.65
N GLU A 57 15.78 36.36 67.12
CA GLU A 57 15.79 35.83 68.49
C GLU A 57 15.92 36.92 69.57
N GLU A 58 16.61 38.04 69.28
CA GLU A 58 16.75 39.16 70.21
C GLU A 58 15.54 40.11 70.27
N PHE A 59 14.64 40.07 69.28
CA PHE A 59 13.40 40.82 69.36
C PHE A 59 12.38 40.09 70.22
N THR A 60 11.82 40.74 71.25
CA THR A 60 10.82 40.11 72.12
C THR A 60 9.38 40.38 71.69
N THR A 61 9.10 41.58 71.15
CA THR A 61 7.74 42.01 70.78
C THR A 61 7.38 41.69 69.33
N TYR A 62 8.32 41.82 68.40
CA TYR A 62 8.08 41.66 66.95
C TYR A 62 8.49 40.30 66.39
N LYS A 63 9.11 39.45 67.21
CA LYS A 63 9.60 38.12 66.82
C LYS A 63 8.54 37.22 66.17
N PRO A 64 7.31 37.08 66.68
CA PRO A 64 6.30 36.25 66.03
C PRO A 64 6.04 36.66 64.57
N LEU A 65 5.92 37.96 64.30
CA LEU A 65 5.68 38.49 62.96
C LEU A 65 6.89 38.28 62.03
N LEU A 66 8.10 38.58 62.49
CA LEU A 66 9.33 38.41 61.71
C LEU A 66 9.62 36.93 61.42
N SER A 67 9.38 36.03 62.38
CA SER A 67 9.46 34.59 62.18
C SER A 67 8.42 34.09 61.17
N THR A 68 7.17 34.58 61.21
CA THR A 68 6.16 34.23 60.20
C THR A 68 6.59 34.66 58.80
N ILE A 69 7.07 35.90 58.64
CA ILE A 69 7.56 36.40 57.34
C ILE A 69 8.75 35.58 56.85
N LYS A 70 9.72 35.29 57.72
CA LYS A 70 10.88 34.44 57.38
C LYS A 70 10.44 33.05 56.95
N ASN A 71 9.53 32.43 57.70
CA ASN A 71 9.03 31.09 57.42
C ASN A 71 8.36 31.01 56.04
N GLU A 72 7.56 32.00 55.64
CA GLU A 72 6.96 32.04 54.30
C GLU A 72 8.03 32.12 53.18
N TYR A 73 9.08 32.93 53.37
CA TYR A 73 10.20 32.97 52.42
C TYR A 73 10.98 31.65 52.39
N ASP A 74 11.26 31.05 53.54
CA ASP A 74 11.99 29.78 53.64
C ASP A 74 11.19 28.65 52.96
N ILE A 75 9.86 28.58 53.16
CA ILE A 75 8.97 27.65 52.46
C ILE A 75 8.98 27.89 50.95
N THR A 76 8.86 29.14 50.51
CA THR A 76 8.84 29.49 49.08
C THR A 76 10.19 29.18 48.41
N LEU A 77 11.31 29.44 49.08
CA LEU A 77 12.64 29.12 48.58
C LEU A 77 12.84 27.61 48.46
N ALA A 78 12.41 26.82 49.45
CA ALA A 78 12.45 25.37 49.40
C ALA A 78 11.62 24.83 48.22
N TYR A 79 10.43 25.39 48.00
CA TYR A 79 9.58 25.04 46.86
C TYR A 79 10.25 25.33 45.51
N LEU A 80 10.84 26.51 45.34
CA LEU A 80 11.55 26.87 44.10
C LEU A 80 12.81 26.01 43.87
N GLN A 81 13.54 25.66 44.94
CA GLN A 81 14.69 24.76 44.85
C GLN A 81 14.27 23.36 44.40
N GLU A 82 13.14 22.86 44.89
CA GLU A 82 12.61 21.55 44.48
C GLU A 82 12.18 21.55 43.01
N GLN A 83 11.48 22.60 42.54
CA GLN A 83 11.19 22.75 41.11
C GLN A 83 12.45 22.77 40.23
N ILE A 84 13.51 23.45 40.68
CA ILE A 84 14.79 23.48 39.95
C ILE A 84 15.44 22.09 39.94
N ARG A 85 15.32 21.30 41.01
CA ARG A 85 15.82 19.92 41.07
C ARG A 85 15.08 19.02 40.10
N GLU A 86 13.76 19.14 39.97
CA GLU A 86 12.96 18.40 39.00
C GLU A 86 13.29 18.78 37.55
N LEU A 87 13.60 20.05 37.28
CA LEU A 87 13.95 20.50 35.92
C LEU A 87 15.30 19.96 35.42
N LYS A 88 16.25 19.65 36.30
CA LYS A 88 17.58 19.13 35.91
C LYS A 88 17.52 17.79 35.15
N PRO A 89 16.88 16.73 35.66
CA PRO A 89 16.78 15.46 34.92
C PRO A 89 15.98 15.60 33.62
N LEU A 90 14.94 16.45 33.59
CA LEU A 90 14.19 16.72 32.36
C LEU A 90 15.08 17.32 31.26
N ARG A 91 15.95 18.28 31.61
CA ARG A 91 16.93 18.84 30.65
C ARG A 91 17.88 17.77 30.12
N SER A 92 18.37 16.90 31.00
CA SER A 92 19.25 15.79 30.59
C SER A 92 18.53 14.79 29.68
N GLN A 93 17.28 14.43 29.99
CA GLN A 93 16.45 13.56 29.16
C GLN A 93 16.18 14.18 27.79
N LEU A 94 15.92 15.50 27.74
CA LEU A 94 15.69 16.22 26.48
C LEU A 94 16.94 16.22 25.58
N VAL A 95 18.14 16.38 26.16
CA VAL A 95 19.40 16.25 25.40
C VAL A 95 19.56 14.83 24.82
N LEU A 96 19.34 13.80 25.64
CA LEU A 96 19.42 12.41 25.16
C LEU A 96 18.41 12.10 24.06
N LEU A 97 17.16 12.57 24.20
CA LEU A 97 16.14 12.42 23.17
C LEU A 97 16.50 13.19 21.90
N SER A 98 17.05 14.40 22.02
CA SER A 98 17.55 15.16 20.86
C SER A 98 18.64 14.40 20.11
N GLU A 99 19.62 13.86 20.82
CA GLU A 99 20.70 13.06 20.21
C GLU A 99 20.16 11.79 19.53
N GLN A 100 19.15 11.14 20.12
CA GLN A 100 18.49 9.98 19.50
C GLN A 100 17.74 10.35 18.23
N CYS A 101 17.01 11.48 18.23
CA CYS A 101 16.35 12.01 17.05
C CYS A 101 17.38 12.32 15.95
N ASP A 102 18.48 12.99 16.29
CA ASP A 102 19.54 13.33 15.33
C ASP A 102 20.17 12.08 14.71
N LYS A 103 20.45 11.05 15.52
CA LYS A 103 20.94 9.74 15.03
C LYS A 103 19.95 9.11 14.04
N LYS A 104 18.66 9.08 14.39
CA LYS A 104 17.62 8.50 13.54
C LYS A 104 17.49 9.27 12.22
N VAL A 105 17.54 10.60 12.26
CA VAL A 105 17.52 11.44 11.05
C VAL A 105 18.74 11.17 10.17
N LEU A 106 19.92 11.01 10.75
CA LEU A 106 21.14 10.71 10.00
C LEU A 106 21.09 9.32 9.34
N GLU A 107 20.57 8.32 10.03
CA GLU A 107 20.39 6.96 9.48
C GLU A 107 19.39 6.97 8.32
N LEU A 108 18.24 7.60 8.48
CA LEU A 108 17.25 7.75 7.41
C LEU A 108 17.86 8.42 6.18
N ARG A 109 18.56 9.55 6.37
CA ARG A 109 19.27 10.24 5.26
C ARG A 109 20.34 9.37 4.61
N LYS A 110 21.02 8.51 5.36
CA LYS A 110 22.01 7.58 4.80
C LYS A 110 21.34 6.53 3.91
N ASN A 111 20.22 5.97 4.37
CA ASN A 111 19.44 4.97 3.64
C ASN A 111 18.82 5.58 2.37
N GLU A 112 18.15 6.73 2.47
CA GLU A 112 17.60 7.47 1.33
C GLU A 112 18.67 7.77 0.27
N ARG A 113 19.87 8.19 0.69
CA ARG A 113 20.98 8.42 -0.25
C ARG A 113 21.46 7.16 -0.93
N ALA A 114 21.44 6.01 -0.24
CA ALA A 114 21.81 4.74 -0.85
C ALA A 114 20.77 4.30 -1.89
N GLU A 115 19.49 4.41 -1.56
CA GLU A 115 18.37 4.12 -2.46
C GLU A 115 18.38 5.02 -3.70
N ILE A 116 18.55 6.34 -3.52
CA ILE A 116 18.67 7.30 -4.63
C ILE A 116 19.85 6.93 -5.55
N ARG A 117 20.98 6.45 -4.99
CA ARG A 117 22.12 6.02 -5.81
C ARG A 117 21.79 4.75 -6.61
N ALA A 118 21.17 3.76 -5.99
CA ALA A 118 20.78 2.53 -6.67
C ALA A 118 19.78 2.82 -7.82
N LEU A 119 18.73 3.58 -7.53
CA LEU A 119 17.74 3.98 -8.54
C LEU A 119 18.37 4.78 -9.70
N LYS A 120 19.35 5.64 -9.41
CA LYS A 120 20.09 6.35 -10.47
C LYS A 120 20.90 5.41 -11.36
N GLN A 121 21.52 4.38 -10.78
CA GLN A 121 22.28 3.37 -11.54
C GLN A 121 21.35 2.53 -12.42
N GLU A 122 20.23 2.05 -11.89
CA GLU A 122 19.22 1.32 -12.67
C GLU A 122 18.65 2.17 -13.80
N ARG A 123 18.31 3.43 -13.53
CA ARG A 123 17.84 4.36 -14.57
C ARG A 123 18.88 4.54 -15.67
N GLN A 124 20.16 4.68 -15.31
CA GLN A 124 21.24 4.80 -16.30
C GLN A 124 21.37 3.52 -17.13
N HIS A 125 21.26 2.35 -16.50
CA HIS A 125 21.28 1.07 -17.18
C HIS A 125 20.11 0.95 -18.18
N PHE A 126 18.88 1.21 -17.75
CA PHE A 126 17.73 1.18 -18.66
C PHE A 126 17.86 2.18 -19.80
N GLN A 127 18.43 3.36 -19.55
CA GLN A 127 18.67 4.35 -20.59
C GLN A 127 19.67 3.86 -21.65
N GLN A 128 20.72 3.13 -21.25
CA GLN A 128 21.65 2.48 -22.18
C GLN A 128 20.99 1.38 -23.00
N VAL A 129 20.14 0.55 -22.36
CA VAL A 129 19.39 -0.51 -23.06
C VAL A 129 18.43 0.09 -24.10
N ILE A 130 17.71 1.16 -23.75
CA ILE A 130 16.81 1.87 -24.67
C ILE A 130 17.58 2.42 -25.87
N GLU A 131 18.75 3.03 -25.64
CA GLU A 131 19.54 3.57 -26.75
C GLU A 131 20.05 2.44 -27.67
N GLY A 132 20.53 1.32 -27.10
CA GLY A 132 20.93 0.15 -27.88
C GLY A 132 19.78 -0.44 -28.71
N MET A 133 18.57 -0.55 -28.12
CA MET A 133 17.38 -1.02 -28.86
C MET A 133 16.99 -0.05 -29.99
N ARG A 134 17.11 1.26 -29.78
CA ARG A 134 16.85 2.27 -30.81
C ARG A 134 17.88 2.23 -31.94
N GLU A 135 19.13 1.93 -31.65
CA GLU A 135 20.16 1.73 -32.67
C GLU A 135 19.87 0.48 -33.50
N GLN A 136 19.50 -0.63 -32.86
CA GLN A 136 19.08 -1.85 -33.55
C GLN A 136 17.85 -1.63 -34.44
N GLN A 137 16.86 -0.88 -33.94
CA GLN A 137 15.69 -0.52 -34.72
C GLN A 137 16.07 0.28 -35.97
N ARG A 138 16.90 1.33 -35.83
CA ARG A 138 17.40 2.13 -36.96
C ARG A 138 18.17 1.28 -37.98
N ALA A 139 18.99 0.34 -37.52
CA ALA A 139 19.74 -0.56 -38.38
C ALA A 139 18.81 -1.49 -39.18
N LEU A 140 17.79 -2.08 -38.52
CA LEU A 140 16.79 -2.91 -39.18
C LEU A 140 15.95 -2.12 -40.18
N GLU A 141 15.52 -0.90 -39.84
CA GLU A 141 14.80 -0.01 -40.77
C GLU A 141 15.62 0.27 -42.04
N THR A 142 16.93 0.49 -41.89
CA THR A 142 17.83 0.70 -43.02
C THR A 142 17.94 -0.56 -43.90
N GLN A 143 18.02 -1.75 -43.30
CA GLN A 143 18.04 -3.02 -44.03
C GLN A 143 16.72 -3.24 -44.80
N VAL A 144 15.58 -2.98 -44.17
CA VAL A 144 14.27 -3.08 -44.82
C VAL A 144 14.20 -2.13 -46.01
N TYR A 145 14.68 -0.90 -45.88
CA TYR A 145 14.73 0.05 -46.98
C TYR A 145 15.56 -0.47 -48.16
N HIS A 146 16.76 -0.99 -47.91
CA HIS A 146 17.60 -1.57 -48.97
C HIS A 146 16.94 -2.77 -49.65
N LEU A 147 16.35 -3.69 -48.89
CA LEU A 147 15.65 -4.84 -49.46
C LEU A 147 14.45 -4.43 -50.31
N GLN A 148 13.73 -3.37 -49.92
CA GLN A 148 12.65 -2.81 -50.73
C GLN A 148 13.17 -2.24 -52.05
N GLU A 149 14.30 -1.55 -52.03
CA GLU A 149 14.96 -1.00 -53.23
C GLU A 149 15.45 -2.11 -54.17
N GLU A 150 16.12 -3.13 -53.63
CA GLU A 150 16.57 -4.30 -54.39
C GLU A 150 15.40 -5.06 -55.01
N LEU A 151 14.34 -5.28 -54.25
CA LEU A 151 13.12 -5.93 -54.74
C LEU A 151 12.48 -5.12 -55.87
N ALA A 152 12.39 -3.80 -55.73
CA ALA A 152 11.87 -2.92 -56.78
C ALA A 152 12.73 -2.98 -58.05
N ALA A 153 14.06 -3.00 -57.90
CA ALA A 153 14.99 -3.14 -59.01
C ALA A 153 14.81 -4.49 -59.73
N GLN A 154 14.66 -5.59 -58.98
CA GLN A 154 14.38 -6.91 -59.56
C GLN A 154 13.03 -6.93 -60.31
N TYR A 155 11.97 -6.35 -59.74
CA TYR A 155 10.68 -6.25 -60.44
C TYR A 155 10.78 -5.49 -61.76
N LEU A 156 11.57 -4.41 -61.81
CA LEU A 156 11.82 -3.67 -63.04
C LEU A 156 12.55 -4.54 -64.08
N GLN A 157 13.60 -5.25 -63.67
CA GLN A 157 14.32 -6.17 -64.56
C GLN A 157 13.42 -7.27 -65.13
N TYR A 158 12.58 -7.90 -64.30
CA TYR A 158 11.64 -8.91 -64.76
C TYR A 158 10.64 -8.33 -65.78
N ARG A 159 10.17 -7.10 -65.56
CA ARG A 159 9.28 -6.41 -66.50
C ARG A 159 9.98 -6.16 -67.83
N ASP A 160 11.20 -5.63 -67.81
CA ASP A 160 11.98 -5.35 -69.01
C ASP A 160 12.27 -6.63 -69.79
N GLU A 161 12.61 -7.74 -69.10
CA GLU A 161 12.74 -9.05 -69.72
C GLU A 161 11.43 -9.52 -70.36
N CYS A 162 10.29 -9.36 -69.69
CA CYS A 162 9.00 -9.74 -70.24
C CYS A 162 8.67 -8.95 -71.50
N ASP A 163 8.95 -7.64 -71.52
CA ASP A 163 8.71 -6.79 -72.68
C ASP A 163 9.68 -7.13 -73.83
N ALA A 164 10.95 -7.44 -73.53
CA ALA A 164 11.90 -7.96 -74.52
C ALA A 164 11.44 -9.30 -75.13
N ARG A 165 10.92 -10.22 -74.31
CA ARG A 165 10.34 -11.51 -74.77
C ARG A 165 9.13 -11.28 -75.66
N LYS A 166 8.22 -10.37 -75.32
CA LYS A 166 7.08 -10.02 -76.18
C LYS A 166 7.53 -9.48 -77.53
N LEU A 167 8.52 -8.59 -77.56
CA LEU A 167 9.10 -8.05 -78.80
C LEU A 167 9.74 -9.16 -79.65
N LEU A 168 10.48 -10.07 -79.02
CA LEU A 168 11.06 -11.24 -79.69
C LEU A 168 9.99 -12.15 -80.29
N ILE A 169 8.94 -12.47 -79.54
CA ILE A 169 7.81 -13.26 -80.04
C ILE A 169 7.16 -12.57 -81.23
N ALA A 170 6.86 -11.26 -81.13
CA ALA A 170 6.29 -10.50 -82.24
C ALA A 170 7.19 -10.53 -83.49
N LYS A 171 8.51 -10.42 -83.31
CA LYS A 171 9.49 -10.53 -84.41
C LYS A 171 9.49 -11.94 -85.02
N ILE A 172 9.48 -13.00 -84.20
CA ILE A 172 9.43 -14.39 -84.67
C ILE A 172 8.12 -14.65 -85.44
N SER A 173 6.97 -14.22 -84.92
CA SER A 173 5.68 -14.34 -85.60
C SER A 173 5.68 -13.62 -86.95
N LYS A 174 6.34 -12.46 -87.06
CA LYS A 174 6.52 -11.76 -88.34
C LYS A 174 7.40 -12.54 -89.32
N VAL A 175 8.55 -13.07 -88.88
CA VAL A 175 9.46 -13.85 -89.74
C VAL A 175 8.80 -15.15 -90.21
N GLN A 176 7.93 -15.78 -89.41
CA GLN A 176 7.14 -16.95 -89.85
C GLN A 176 6.15 -16.63 -90.98
N SER A 177 5.84 -15.35 -91.24
CA SER A 177 5.01 -14.90 -92.35
C SER A 177 5.80 -14.49 -93.62
N GLU A 178 7.13 -14.48 -93.55
CA GLU A 178 8.02 -14.06 -94.65
C GLU A 178 8.54 -15.26 -95.49
N ASP A 179 9.01 -14.98 -96.72
CA ASP A 179 9.44 -15.94 -97.75
C ASP A 179 10.41 -17.04 -97.20
N PRO A 180 10.19 -18.35 -97.46
CA PRO A 180 11.00 -19.48 -96.98
C PRO A 180 12.53 -19.35 -97.04
N VAL A 181 13.08 -18.55 -97.96
CA VAL A 181 14.53 -18.30 -98.07
C VAL A 181 15.05 -17.47 -96.89
N THR A 182 14.27 -16.48 -96.44
CA THR A 182 14.61 -15.60 -95.31
C THR A 182 14.63 -16.37 -93.99
N VAL A 183 13.66 -17.27 -93.80
CA VAL A 183 13.55 -18.14 -92.62
C VAL A 183 14.75 -19.09 -92.51
N LYS A 184 15.23 -19.65 -93.64
CA LYS A 184 16.43 -20.50 -93.66
C LYS A 184 17.70 -19.75 -93.26
N LEU A 185 17.86 -18.51 -93.73
CA LEU A 185 19.01 -17.68 -93.39
C LEU A 185 18.99 -17.27 -91.91
N ALA A 186 17.83 -16.84 -91.40
CA ALA A 186 17.64 -16.51 -89.99
C ALA A 186 17.93 -17.72 -89.07
N LEU A 187 17.47 -18.91 -89.46
CA LEU A 187 17.70 -20.14 -88.69
C LEU A 187 19.19 -20.53 -88.65
N LYS A 188 19.94 -20.28 -89.72
CA LYS A 188 21.39 -20.47 -89.73
C LYS A 188 22.09 -19.52 -88.76
N VAL A 189 21.72 -18.23 -88.78
CA VAL A 189 22.28 -17.23 -87.86
C VAL A 189 21.94 -17.57 -86.40
N CYS A 190 20.70 -17.98 -86.10
CA CYS A 190 20.31 -18.40 -84.75
C CYS A 190 21.12 -19.61 -84.24
N ARG A 191 21.47 -20.56 -85.12
CA ARG A 191 22.31 -21.71 -84.73
C ARG A 191 23.74 -21.27 -84.40
N GLU A 192 24.28 -20.33 -85.15
CA GLU A 192 25.62 -19.78 -84.89
C GLU A 192 25.64 -18.96 -83.59
N ASP A 193 24.60 -18.15 -83.33
CA ASP A 193 24.43 -17.41 -82.07
C ASP A 193 24.26 -18.33 -80.87
N LEU A 194 23.46 -19.40 -80.99
CA LEU A 194 23.31 -20.41 -79.95
C LEU A 194 24.65 -21.07 -79.61
N THR A 195 25.44 -21.38 -80.64
CA THR A 195 26.78 -21.96 -80.44
C THR A 195 27.70 -20.99 -79.70
N ARG A 196 27.66 -19.69 -80.04
CA ARG A 196 28.41 -18.64 -79.33
C ARG A 196 27.99 -18.51 -77.87
N ALA A 197 26.69 -18.39 -77.61
CA ALA A 197 26.16 -18.25 -76.26
C ALA A 197 26.50 -19.46 -75.38
N GLN A 198 26.46 -20.68 -75.94
CA GLN A 198 26.84 -21.88 -75.21
C GLN A 198 28.32 -21.89 -74.83
N VAL A 199 29.21 -21.43 -75.72
CA VAL A 199 30.64 -21.29 -75.43
C VAL A 199 30.88 -20.26 -74.33
N GLU A 200 30.17 -19.13 -74.36
CA GLU A 200 30.30 -18.08 -73.35
C GLU A 200 29.74 -18.50 -71.99
N LEU A 201 28.61 -19.21 -71.96
CA LEU A 201 28.07 -19.81 -70.75
C LEU A 201 29.05 -20.82 -70.14
N ASN A 202 29.65 -21.67 -70.95
CA ASN A 202 30.65 -22.63 -70.49
C ASN A 202 31.90 -21.91 -69.94
N ARG A 203 32.30 -20.79 -70.55
CA ARG A 203 33.39 -19.94 -70.06
C ARG A 203 33.05 -19.32 -68.70
N LEU A 204 31.87 -18.72 -68.55
CA LEU A 204 31.42 -18.14 -67.28
C LEU A 204 31.26 -19.22 -66.20
N HIS A 205 30.76 -20.40 -66.55
CA HIS A 205 30.64 -21.51 -65.61
C HIS A 205 32.01 -21.97 -65.09
N ALA A 206 33.04 -21.98 -65.95
CA ALA A 206 34.41 -22.28 -65.55
C ALA A 206 35.07 -21.15 -64.76
N GLU A 207 34.80 -19.89 -65.11
CA GLU A 207 35.38 -18.70 -64.45
C GLU A 207 34.74 -18.38 -63.10
N TYR A 208 33.45 -18.66 -62.92
CA TYR A 208 32.68 -18.31 -61.71
C TYR A 208 32.23 -19.52 -60.89
N GLY A 209 32.40 -20.75 -61.40
CA GLY A 209 31.92 -21.98 -60.77
C GLY A 209 32.53 -22.27 -59.40
N GLU A 210 33.76 -21.83 -59.14
CA GLU A 210 34.44 -22.03 -57.84
C GLU A 210 34.61 -20.76 -57.00
N VAL A 211 34.20 -19.58 -57.49
CA VAL A 211 34.69 -18.33 -56.88
C VAL A 211 33.76 -17.75 -55.82
N VAL A 212 32.44 -17.64 -56.05
CA VAL A 212 31.42 -17.19 -55.06
C VAL A 212 30.04 -17.49 -55.70
N PRO A 213 29.14 -18.40 -55.22
CA PRO A 213 28.42 -18.32 -53.93
C PRO A 213 28.09 -19.67 -53.22
N HIS A 214 28.63 -20.83 -53.64
CA HIS A 214 28.22 -22.12 -53.01
C HIS A 214 28.82 -22.31 -51.60
N ARG A 215 30.09 -21.93 -51.39
CA ARG A 215 30.77 -22.05 -50.09
C ARG A 215 30.17 -21.13 -49.02
N ASP A 216 29.86 -19.89 -49.40
CA ASP A 216 29.30 -18.90 -48.47
C ASP A 216 27.85 -19.24 -48.11
N TRP A 217 27.09 -19.79 -49.07
CA TRP A 217 25.76 -20.35 -48.81
C TRP A 217 25.84 -21.56 -47.88
N GLU A 218 26.77 -22.50 -48.08
CA GLU A 218 26.96 -23.66 -47.20
C GLU A 218 27.33 -23.24 -45.77
N ASN A 219 28.23 -22.27 -45.63
CA ASN A 219 28.59 -21.71 -44.32
C ASN A 219 27.39 -21.03 -43.65
N LEU A 220 26.60 -20.27 -44.39
CA LEU A 220 25.42 -19.58 -43.87
C LEU A 220 24.32 -20.58 -43.48
N ASP A 221 24.10 -21.62 -44.27
CA ASP A 221 23.16 -22.70 -43.99
C ASP A 221 23.58 -23.50 -42.74
N HIS A 222 24.88 -23.76 -42.58
CA HIS A 222 25.42 -24.39 -41.38
C HIS A 222 25.16 -23.53 -40.13
N MET A 223 25.50 -22.23 -40.20
CA MET A 223 25.27 -21.27 -39.11
C MET A 223 23.78 -21.14 -38.75
N TYR A 224 22.90 -21.13 -39.75
CA TYR A 224 21.46 -21.08 -39.54
C TYR A 224 20.94 -22.33 -38.83
N LYS A 225 21.36 -23.52 -39.25
CA LYS A 225 21.00 -24.80 -38.62
C LYS A 225 21.46 -24.86 -37.16
N GLU A 226 22.66 -24.39 -36.87
CA GLU A 226 23.18 -24.36 -35.50
C GLU A 226 22.41 -23.37 -34.61
N ASN A 227 22.10 -22.17 -35.12
CA ASN A 227 21.24 -21.21 -34.40
C ASN A 227 19.85 -21.78 -34.12
N LEU A 228 19.25 -22.48 -35.10
CA LEU A 228 17.94 -23.09 -34.94
C LEU A 228 17.94 -24.14 -33.82
N LEU A 229 18.99 -24.95 -33.73
CA LEU A 229 19.17 -25.92 -32.65
C LEU A 229 19.31 -25.23 -31.29
N GLN A 230 20.08 -24.13 -31.20
CA GLN A 230 20.22 -23.39 -29.95
C GLN A 230 18.90 -22.76 -29.48
N VAL A 231 18.14 -22.14 -30.39
CA VAL A 231 16.84 -21.56 -30.08
C VAL A 231 15.84 -22.63 -29.62
N SER A 232 15.85 -23.81 -30.27
CA SER A 232 15.01 -24.94 -29.82
C SER A 232 15.38 -25.39 -28.41
N LEU A 233 16.68 -25.51 -28.12
CA LEU A 233 17.15 -25.91 -26.79
C LEU A 233 16.77 -24.87 -25.71
N GLN A 234 16.87 -23.58 -26.02
CA GLN A 234 16.44 -22.49 -25.14
C GLN A 234 14.94 -22.55 -24.88
N LYS A 235 14.13 -22.78 -25.91
CA LYS A 235 12.69 -22.97 -25.78
C LYS A 235 12.37 -24.15 -24.85
N ASP A 236 13.04 -25.29 -25.02
CA ASP A 236 12.81 -26.47 -24.19
C ASP A 236 13.25 -26.27 -22.73
N ASN A 237 14.32 -25.50 -22.50
CA ASN A 237 14.75 -25.09 -21.16
C ASN A 237 13.70 -24.20 -20.48
N LEU A 238 13.24 -23.15 -21.17
CA LEU A 238 12.21 -22.24 -20.65
C LEU A 238 10.89 -22.95 -20.40
N GLN A 239 10.52 -23.91 -21.25
CA GLN A 239 9.34 -24.73 -21.06
C GLN A 239 9.46 -25.59 -19.79
N ARG A 240 10.63 -26.20 -19.55
CA ARG A 240 10.88 -26.95 -18.31
C ARG A 240 10.83 -26.06 -17.08
N GLU A 241 11.41 -24.86 -17.13
CA GLU A 241 11.32 -23.90 -16.03
C GLU A 241 9.87 -23.50 -15.77
N LEU A 242 9.08 -23.22 -16.81
CA LEU A 242 7.66 -22.91 -16.69
C LEU A 242 6.88 -24.05 -16.02
N ASP A 243 7.12 -25.31 -16.43
CA ASP A 243 6.47 -26.47 -15.84
C ASP A 243 6.82 -26.64 -14.35
N VAL A 244 8.07 -26.32 -13.96
CA VAL A 244 8.51 -26.31 -12.56
C VAL A 244 7.81 -25.20 -11.79
N PHE A 245 7.76 -23.98 -12.33
CA PHE A 245 7.04 -22.87 -11.69
C PHE A 245 5.55 -23.14 -11.56
N GLN A 246 4.91 -23.77 -12.55
CA GLN A 246 3.51 -24.14 -12.49
C GLN A 246 3.25 -25.20 -11.41
N LYS A 247 4.12 -26.19 -11.26
CA LYS A 247 4.02 -27.20 -10.19
C LYS A 247 4.31 -26.65 -8.80
N ALA A 248 5.20 -25.66 -8.69
CA ALA A 248 5.58 -25.03 -7.43
C ALA A 248 4.65 -23.87 -7.02
N SER A 249 3.85 -23.34 -7.94
CA SER A 249 2.90 -22.27 -7.65
C SER A 249 1.65 -22.83 -7.00
N THR A 250 1.20 -22.22 -5.90
CA THR A 250 -0.17 -22.41 -5.42
C THR A 250 -1.12 -21.96 -6.53
N PRO A 251 -1.94 -22.87 -7.10
CA PRO A 251 -2.78 -22.54 -8.24
C PRO A 251 -3.71 -21.38 -7.85
N ARG A 252 -3.70 -20.35 -8.68
CA ARG A 252 -4.52 -19.15 -8.47
C ARG A 252 -6.00 -19.55 -8.53
N PRO A 253 -6.85 -19.09 -7.60
CA PRO A 253 -8.27 -19.41 -7.64
C PRO A 253 -8.90 -18.93 -8.94
N HIS A 254 -9.84 -19.70 -9.48
CA HIS A 254 -10.71 -19.27 -10.58
C HIS A 254 -11.72 -18.27 -10.03
N TRP A 255 -11.37 -16.99 -10.07
CA TRP A 255 -12.17 -15.91 -9.48
C TRP A 255 -13.58 -15.82 -10.06
N GLU A 256 -13.73 -16.21 -11.33
CA GLU A 256 -15.03 -16.27 -12.02
C GLU A 256 -15.95 -17.31 -11.36
N GLN A 257 -15.41 -18.43 -10.88
CA GLN A 257 -16.16 -19.44 -10.13
C GLN A 257 -16.39 -19.02 -8.67
N CYS A 258 -15.43 -18.31 -8.07
CA CYS A 258 -15.56 -17.80 -6.70
C CYS A 258 -16.69 -16.77 -6.58
N ALA A 259 -16.89 -15.91 -7.59
CA ALA A 259 -17.92 -14.87 -7.60
C ALA A 259 -19.36 -15.42 -7.43
N ASP A 260 -19.64 -16.59 -8.02
CA ASP A 260 -20.95 -17.24 -7.90
C ASP A 260 -21.22 -17.71 -6.46
N VAL A 261 -20.19 -18.21 -5.76
CA VAL A 261 -20.30 -18.72 -4.38
C VAL A 261 -20.37 -17.57 -3.36
N LEU A 262 -19.76 -16.43 -3.66
CA LEU A 262 -19.62 -15.28 -2.77
C LEU A 262 -20.84 -14.33 -2.78
N GLY A 263 -21.97 -14.75 -3.35
CA GLY A 263 -23.24 -14.04 -3.21
C GLY A 263 -23.64 -13.14 -4.38
N GLY A 264 -23.13 -13.40 -5.58
CA GLY A 264 -23.68 -12.86 -6.82
C GLY A 264 -22.62 -12.41 -7.83
N ARG A 265 -22.74 -12.92 -9.07
CA ARG A 265 -21.80 -12.68 -10.15
C ARG A 265 -21.62 -11.22 -10.52
N GLU A 266 -22.69 -10.43 -10.57
CA GLU A 266 -22.64 -9.02 -11.00
C GLU A 266 -21.81 -8.15 -10.06
N ARG A 267 -22.09 -8.20 -8.76
CA ARG A 267 -21.40 -7.39 -7.74
C ARG A 267 -19.89 -7.67 -7.71
N TRP A 268 -19.51 -8.94 -7.74
CA TRP A 268 -18.10 -9.32 -7.70
C TRP A 268 -17.41 -9.13 -9.05
N SER A 269 -18.13 -9.24 -10.17
CA SER A 269 -17.58 -8.97 -11.50
C SER A 269 -17.12 -7.51 -11.61
N GLU A 270 -17.94 -6.56 -11.16
CA GLU A 270 -17.59 -5.12 -11.14
C GLU A 270 -16.40 -4.83 -10.20
N ILE A 271 -16.37 -5.43 -9.01
CA ILE A 271 -15.29 -5.23 -8.03
C ILE A 271 -13.98 -5.87 -8.48
N PHE A 272 -14.04 -6.99 -9.21
CA PHE A 272 -12.87 -7.74 -9.66
C PHE A 272 -12.35 -7.30 -11.03
N GLU A 273 -13.13 -6.55 -11.79
CA GLU A 273 -12.73 -6.05 -13.10
C GLU A 273 -11.49 -5.16 -13.00
N GLY A 274 -10.47 -5.45 -13.82
CA GLY A 274 -9.19 -4.75 -13.81
C GLY A 274 -8.29 -5.00 -12.58
N GLN A 275 -8.75 -5.74 -11.56
CA GLN A 275 -7.98 -5.98 -10.33
C GLN A 275 -7.05 -7.19 -10.42
N SER A 276 -5.88 -7.10 -9.78
CA SER A 276 -4.98 -8.24 -9.61
C SER A 276 -5.54 -9.27 -8.63
N SER A 277 -5.21 -10.55 -8.78
CA SER A 277 -5.73 -11.59 -7.88
C SER A 277 -5.35 -11.42 -6.41
N LYS A 278 -4.22 -10.76 -6.13
CA LYS A 278 -3.86 -10.38 -4.76
C LYS A 278 -4.86 -9.35 -4.22
N LYS A 279 -5.20 -8.34 -5.04
CA LYS A 279 -6.15 -7.30 -4.64
C LYS A 279 -7.57 -7.83 -4.48
N ARG A 280 -8.00 -8.76 -5.36
CA ARG A 280 -9.27 -9.49 -5.23
C ARG A 280 -9.37 -10.24 -3.90
N LEU A 281 -8.29 -10.92 -3.49
CA LEU A 281 -8.22 -11.62 -2.21
C LEU A 281 -8.28 -10.65 -1.02
N GLU A 282 -7.57 -9.52 -1.07
CA GLU A 282 -7.60 -8.51 -0.01
C GLU A 282 -9.00 -7.94 0.21
N VAL A 283 -9.71 -7.57 -0.87
CA VAL A 283 -11.08 -7.06 -0.80
C VAL A 283 -12.02 -8.11 -0.21
N LEU A 284 -11.83 -9.38 -0.56
CA LEU A 284 -12.59 -10.47 0.04
C LEU A 284 -12.32 -10.65 1.53
N LEU A 285 -11.07 -10.53 1.96
CA LEU A 285 -10.71 -10.63 3.38
C LEU A 285 -11.28 -9.45 4.18
N GLU A 286 -11.31 -8.26 3.58
CA GLU A 286 -11.91 -7.06 4.17
C GLU A 286 -13.43 -7.20 4.29
N GLU A 287 -14.08 -7.76 3.27
CA GLU A 287 -15.51 -8.05 3.30
C GLU A 287 -15.84 -9.20 4.26
N LEU A 288 -15.03 -10.26 4.33
CA LEU A 288 -15.19 -11.33 5.31
C LEU A 288 -14.98 -10.84 6.74
N ASN A 289 -14.06 -9.90 6.97
CA ASN A 289 -13.92 -9.20 8.25
C ASN A 289 -15.12 -8.30 8.55
N SER A 290 -15.73 -7.70 7.53
CA SER A 290 -16.93 -6.87 7.67
C SER A 290 -18.21 -7.73 7.88
N MET A 291 -18.23 -8.95 7.34
CA MET A 291 -19.26 -9.97 7.56
C MET A 291 -19.05 -10.77 8.85
N GLY A 292 -17.83 -10.78 9.37
CA GLY A 292 -17.47 -11.20 10.71
C GLY A 292 -18.00 -10.18 11.71
N MET A 293 -19.32 -10.22 11.90
CA MET A 293 -20.06 -9.54 12.95
C MET A 293 -19.18 -9.36 14.18
N GLU A 294 -18.97 -8.12 14.62
CA GLU A 294 -18.97 -7.87 16.06
C GLU A 294 -20.29 -8.47 16.56
N GLN A 295 -20.23 -9.70 17.07
CA GLN A 295 -21.38 -10.37 17.66
C GLN A 295 -21.77 -9.53 18.87
N LYS A 296 -22.70 -8.59 18.68
CA LYS A 296 -23.20 -7.74 19.76
C LYS A 296 -23.73 -8.68 20.84
N ASP A 297 -23.04 -8.69 21.98
CA ASP A 297 -23.42 -9.52 23.13
C ASP A 297 -24.81 -9.14 23.67
N PHE A 298 -25.27 -7.92 23.33
CA PHE A 298 -26.56 -7.37 23.75
C PHE A 298 -27.28 -6.64 22.60
N PHE A 299 -28.59 -6.83 22.51
CA PHE A 299 -29.49 -6.06 21.66
C PHE A 299 -30.14 -4.91 22.44
N PRO A 300 -30.24 -3.70 21.88
CA PRO A 300 -31.06 -2.64 22.46
C PRO A 300 -32.55 -2.95 22.25
N GLY A 301 -33.34 -2.95 23.32
CA GLY A 301 -34.79 -3.06 23.26
C GLY A 301 -35.44 -1.84 22.57
N MET A 302 -36.47 -2.08 21.77
CA MET A 302 -37.15 -1.08 20.93
C MET A 302 -38.18 -0.22 21.71
N GLY A 303 -38.37 -0.46 23.01
CA GLY A 303 -39.27 0.32 23.87
C GLY A 303 -40.72 -0.20 23.92
N THR A 304 -41.52 0.34 24.83
CA THR A 304 -42.93 -0.08 25.08
C THR A 304 -43.99 0.71 24.29
N SER A 305 -43.58 1.50 23.29
CA SER A 305 -44.48 2.37 22.53
C SER A 305 -45.50 1.59 21.69
N SER A 306 -46.68 2.17 21.47
CA SER A 306 -47.75 1.61 20.63
C SER A 306 -47.33 1.36 19.17
N ASN A 307 -46.29 2.04 18.69
CA ASN A 307 -45.73 1.89 17.34
C ASN A 307 -44.82 0.66 17.17
N VAL A 308 -44.41 0.00 18.26
CA VAL A 308 -43.57 -1.21 18.20
C VAL A 308 -44.48 -2.45 18.19
N PRO A 309 -44.23 -3.46 17.34
CA PRO A 309 -44.99 -4.70 17.35
C PRO A 309 -45.00 -5.35 18.73
N ILE A 310 -46.12 -5.94 19.14
CA ILE A 310 -46.35 -6.44 20.51
C ILE A 310 -45.24 -7.42 20.95
N TYR A 311 -44.77 -8.27 20.03
CA TYR A 311 -43.68 -9.22 20.29
C TYR A 311 -42.29 -8.57 20.46
N LEU A 312 -42.09 -7.28 20.15
CA LEU A 312 -40.80 -6.58 20.29
C LEU A 312 -40.78 -5.52 21.40
N ARG A 313 -41.87 -5.34 22.16
CA ARG A 313 -42.02 -4.34 23.23
C ARG A 313 -41.25 -4.71 24.51
N TYR A 314 -39.94 -4.56 24.46
CA TYR A 314 -39.03 -4.77 25.60
C TYR A 314 -38.11 -3.56 25.76
N GLU A 315 -37.82 -3.19 26.99
CA GLU A 315 -36.90 -2.10 27.36
C GLU A 315 -35.60 -2.63 27.96
N GLY A 316 -34.49 -1.94 27.71
CA GLY A 316 -33.16 -2.28 28.23
C GLY A 316 -32.26 -3.04 27.26
N GLN A 317 -31.19 -3.63 27.79
CA GLN A 317 -30.24 -4.45 27.03
C GLN A 317 -30.62 -5.92 27.15
N LEU A 318 -30.91 -6.55 26.01
CA LEU A 318 -31.33 -7.95 25.92
C LEU A 318 -30.16 -8.81 25.49
N LYS A 319 -29.80 -9.85 26.26
CA LYS A 319 -28.65 -10.69 25.92
C LYS A 319 -28.88 -11.46 24.63
N ASN A 320 -27.87 -11.49 23.76
CA ASN A 320 -27.89 -12.32 22.57
C ASN A 320 -27.61 -13.78 22.94
N LEU A 321 -28.61 -14.63 22.74
CA LEU A 321 -28.55 -16.06 23.07
C LEU A 321 -27.86 -16.90 22.00
N ARG A 322 -27.41 -16.27 20.89
CA ARG A 322 -26.62 -16.91 19.82
C ARG A 322 -27.27 -18.18 19.29
N LEU A 323 -28.54 -18.07 18.89
CA LEU A 323 -29.32 -19.20 18.38
C LEU A 323 -28.78 -19.67 17.03
N ASN A 324 -28.60 -20.99 16.90
CA ASN A 324 -28.22 -21.61 15.64
C ASN A 324 -29.45 -21.80 14.74
N LYS A 325 -29.23 -21.93 13.43
CA LYS A 325 -30.29 -22.14 12.43
C LYS A 325 -31.20 -23.34 12.78
N ALA A 326 -30.64 -24.42 13.31
CA ALA A 326 -31.42 -25.60 13.72
C ALA A 326 -32.38 -25.31 14.89
N ASP A 327 -31.96 -24.48 15.86
CA ASP A 327 -32.79 -24.08 16.99
C ASP A 327 -33.93 -23.17 16.54
N VAL A 328 -33.65 -22.23 15.62
CA VAL A 328 -34.66 -21.35 15.02
C VAL A 328 -35.71 -22.15 14.25
N VAL A 329 -35.29 -23.09 13.42
CA VAL A 329 -36.24 -23.95 12.66
C VAL A 329 -37.08 -24.80 13.60
N ARG A 330 -36.51 -25.31 14.71
CA ARG A 330 -37.28 -26.03 15.74
C ARG A 330 -38.35 -25.12 16.36
N ILE A 331 -37.95 -23.93 16.79
CA ILE A 331 -38.86 -22.94 17.40
C ILE A 331 -39.98 -22.56 16.42
N ILE A 332 -39.67 -22.28 15.14
CA ILE A 332 -40.69 -21.96 14.13
C ILE A 332 -41.65 -23.14 13.92
N LYS A 333 -41.14 -24.37 13.85
CA LYS A 333 -41.99 -25.57 13.73
C LYS A 333 -42.88 -25.78 14.94
N ASP A 334 -42.39 -25.48 16.13
CA ASP A 334 -43.16 -25.64 17.37
C ASP A 334 -44.25 -24.56 17.48
N ILE A 335 -43.93 -23.32 17.09
CA ILE A 335 -44.91 -22.23 16.94
C ILE A 335 -46.00 -22.61 15.92
N TRP A 336 -45.63 -23.18 14.77
CA TRP A 336 -46.61 -23.62 13.77
C TRP A 336 -47.45 -24.82 14.21
N ARG A 337 -46.91 -25.71 15.06
CA ARG A 337 -47.66 -26.85 15.61
C ARG A 337 -48.68 -26.43 16.67
N GLU A 338 -48.35 -25.44 17.49
CA GLU A 338 -49.25 -24.95 18.55
C GLU A 338 -50.28 -23.93 18.06
N LYS A 339 -50.18 -23.49 16.80
CA LYS A 339 -51.07 -22.47 16.25
C LYS A 339 -52.48 -23.02 15.98
N ALA A 340 -53.45 -22.51 16.72
CA ALA A 340 -54.87 -22.59 16.41
C ALA A 340 -55.46 -21.16 16.37
N PHE A 341 -55.67 -20.64 15.15
CA PHE A 341 -56.59 -19.52 14.83
C PHE A 341 -56.46 -18.17 15.58
N GLU A 342 -55.28 -17.74 16.05
CA GLU A 342 -55.06 -16.39 16.62
C GLU A 342 -54.03 -15.54 15.84
N ASP A 343 -54.14 -14.21 16.01
CA ASP A 343 -53.28 -13.18 15.39
C ASP A 343 -51.79 -13.44 15.66
N GLU A 344 -50.98 -13.48 14.60
CA GLU A 344 -49.63 -14.05 14.61
C GLU A 344 -48.64 -13.30 15.51
N LYS A 345 -48.83 -11.98 15.60
CA LYS A 345 -47.97 -11.08 16.37
C LYS A 345 -48.26 -11.17 17.87
N GLU A 346 -49.51 -11.42 18.24
CA GLU A 346 -49.95 -11.60 19.62
C GLU A 346 -49.63 -13.00 20.11
N PHE A 347 -49.87 -14.01 19.27
CA PHE A 347 -49.54 -15.39 19.55
C PHE A 347 -48.03 -15.59 19.78
N LEU A 348 -47.16 -14.97 18.97
CA LEU A 348 -45.71 -15.06 19.16
C LEU A 348 -45.26 -14.51 20.52
N HIS A 349 -45.82 -13.37 20.94
CA HIS A 349 -45.52 -12.77 22.23
C HIS A 349 -46.00 -13.66 23.39
N GLN A 350 -47.22 -14.19 23.30
CA GLN A 350 -47.80 -15.07 24.32
C GLN A 350 -47.08 -16.43 24.40
N TYR A 351 -46.72 -17.02 23.27
CA TYR A 351 -45.95 -18.27 23.19
C TYR A 351 -44.60 -18.12 23.87
N MET A 352 -43.88 -17.04 23.57
CA MET A 352 -42.56 -16.77 24.14
C MET A 352 -42.63 -16.46 25.63
N GLN A 353 -43.66 -15.75 26.09
CA GLN A 353 -43.91 -15.56 27.52
C GLN A 353 -44.27 -16.86 28.25
N ARG A 354 -45.05 -17.74 27.62
CA ARG A 354 -45.45 -19.03 28.19
C ARG A 354 -44.27 -20.00 28.32
N GLN A 355 -43.41 -20.06 27.30
CA GLN A 355 -42.29 -21.00 27.24
C GLN A 355 -41.04 -20.50 27.97
N TYR A 356 -40.73 -19.20 27.89
CA TYR A 356 -39.45 -18.64 28.35
C TYR A 356 -39.59 -17.55 29.44
N GLY A 357 -40.82 -17.23 29.87
CA GLY A 357 -41.09 -16.36 31.02
C GLY A 357 -40.39 -15.01 30.93
N GLY A 358 -39.60 -14.67 31.97
CA GLY A 358 -38.87 -13.40 32.07
C GLY A 358 -37.77 -13.18 31.03
N GLN A 359 -37.37 -14.21 30.28
CA GLN A 359 -36.36 -14.12 29.21
C GLN A 359 -36.99 -14.03 27.81
N ALA A 360 -38.32 -13.92 27.70
CA ALA A 360 -39.01 -13.85 26.42
C ALA A 360 -38.44 -12.78 25.47
N GLY A 361 -38.02 -11.62 26.00
CA GLY A 361 -37.38 -10.57 25.19
C GLY A 361 -36.03 -10.98 24.60
N GLU A 362 -35.17 -11.64 25.37
CA GLU A 362 -33.85 -12.11 24.91
C GLU A 362 -34.00 -13.15 23.80
N TRP A 363 -34.96 -14.06 23.94
CA TRP A 363 -35.30 -15.07 22.95
C TRP A 363 -35.88 -14.48 21.68
N ILE A 364 -36.82 -13.54 21.78
CA ILE A 364 -37.42 -12.93 20.58
C ILE A 364 -36.39 -12.11 19.80
N TYR A 365 -35.56 -11.31 20.46
CA TYR A 365 -34.55 -10.51 19.76
C TYR A 365 -33.47 -11.39 19.13
N SER A 366 -33.06 -12.46 19.81
CA SER A 366 -32.11 -13.44 19.25
C SER A 366 -32.72 -14.22 18.07
N LEU A 367 -34.00 -14.58 18.15
CA LEU A 367 -34.74 -15.25 17.09
C LEU A 367 -34.88 -14.34 15.87
N MET A 368 -35.32 -13.09 16.05
CA MET A 368 -35.49 -12.12 14.97
C MET A 368 -34.15 -11.77 14.29
N HIS A 369 -33.07 -11.66 15.06
CA HIS A 369 -31.73 -11.47 14.50
C HIS A 369 -31.30 -12.67 13.63
N CYS A 370 -31.53 -13.89 14.10
CA CYS A 370 -31.17 -15.10 13.35
C CYS A 370 -32.06 -15.31 12.11
N ILE A 371 -33.34 -14.95 12.17
CA ILE A 371 -34.25 -14.94 11.02
C ILE A 371 -33.74 -13.94 9.96
N ASN A 372 -33.40 -12.71 10.35
CA ASN A 372 -32.88 -11.68 9.45
C ASN A 372 -31.56 -12.10 8.76
N CYS A 373 -30.70 -12.85 9.45
CA CYS A 373 -29.45 -13.35 8.87
C CYS A 373 -29.64 -14.54 7.92
N ASN A 374 -30.80 -15.21 7.95
CA ASN A 374 -31.08 -16.45 7.22
C ASN A 374 -32.27 -16.33 6.24
N LEU A 375 -32.60 -15.12 5.76
CA LEU A 375 -33.69 -14.86 4.82
C LEU A 375 -33.56 -15.55 3.44
N LYS A 376 -32.41 -16.18 3.14
CA LYS A 376 -32.21 -17.02 1.94
C LYS A 376 -32.92 -18.37 2.02
N ASP A 377 -33.40 -18.77 3.20
CA ASP A 377 -34.13 -20.03 3.40
C ASP A 377 -35.63 -19.79 3.28
N ASP A 378 -36.26 -20.44 2.29
CA ASP A 378 -37.69 -20.29 1.95
C ASP A 378 -38.64 -20.51 3.15
N PHE A 379 -38.25 -21.38 4.09
CA PHE A 379 -39.06 -21.68 5.26
C PHE A 379 -39.01 -20.54 6.30
N ILE A 380 -37.83 -19.93 6.46
CA ILE A 380 -37.58 -18.86 7.42
C ILE A 380 -38.10 -17.52 6.88
N SER A 381 -37.95 -17.28 5.58
CA SER A 381 -38.51 -16.09 4.91
C SER A 381 -40.04 -16.11 4.96
N LEU A 382 -40.68 -17.25 4.69
CA LEU A 382 -42.14 -17.39 4.79
C LEU A 382 -42.66 -17.01 6.19
N PHE A 383 -41.99 -17.47 7.25
CA PHE A 383 -42.35 -17.10 8.62
C PHE A 383 -42.18 -15.59 8.90
N TYR A 384 -41.12 -14.98 8.38
CA TYR A 384 -40.85 -13.56 8.53
C TYR A 384 -41.83 -12.67 7.76
N ASP A 385 -42.19 -13.06 6.54
CA ASP A 385 -43.13 -12.31 5.69
C ASP A 385 -44.54 -12.33 6.27
N ILE A 386 -44.92 -13.45 6.88
CA ILE A 386 -46.14 -13.65 7.65
C ILE A 386 -46.14 -12.72 8.88
N LEU A 387 -45.08 -12.72 9.69
CA LEU A 387 -44.96 -11.85 10.89
C LEU A 387 -44.92 -10.34 10.60
N THR A 388 -44.58 -9.93 9.38
CA THR A 388 -44.46 -8.53 8.97
C THR A 388 -45.65 -8.05 8.12
N ASP A 389 -46.71 -8.86 7.98
CA ASP A 389 -47.87 -8.65 7.11
C ASP A 389 -47.50 -8.35 5.64
N LYS A 390 -46.33 -8.79 5.17
CA LYS A 390 -45.94 -8.62 3.76
C LYS A 390 -46.72 -9.54 2.82
N VAL A 391 -47.38 -10.57 3.37
CA VAL A 391 -48.36 -11.40 2.63
C VAL A 391 -49.76 -10.81 2.82
N GLY A 392 -49.96 -9.62 2.27
CA GLY A 392 -51.27 -9.02 2.03
C GLY A 392 -51.43 -8.80 0.53
N VAL A 393 -52.41 -9.50 -0.06
CA VAL A 393 -52.92 -9.37 -1.44
C VAL A 393 -52.19 -10.21 -2.50
N SER A 394 -52.62 -11.46 -2.64
CA SER A 394 -52.94 -12.07 -3.94
C SER A 394 -54.01 -13.13 -3.72
N THR A 395 -55.26 -12.67 -3.69
CA THR A 395 -56.41 -13.47 -4.12
C THR A 395 -56.52 -13.38 -5.63
#